data_AF-A0A658IBF5-F1
#
_entry.id   AF-A0A658IBF5-F1
#
_cell.length_a   1.000
_cell.length_b   1.000
_cell.length_c   1.000
_cell.angle_alpha   90.00
_cell.angle_beta   90.00
_cell.angle_gamma   90.00
#
_symmetry.space_group_name_H-M   'P 1'
#
loop_
_entity.id
_entity.type
_entity.pdbx_description
1 polymer ?
#
loop_
_entity_poly.entity_id
_entity_poly.type
_entity_poly.pdbx_seq_one_letter_code
_entity_poly.pdbx_strand_id
1 'polypeptide(L)'
;DMTSEVARAYEKGSTRTTEDNVKNQIMLNYRILDFGVRDQLIDESNNEWSSANYIYLDRESEIAGKVTKSFLTVNKQKELLDIIQNELSYYHDRLHDFEYLVKSGESTESDLKKIQASIDSLNVQKINVNEKLDDELNTLNIYTNDRISRNNLTSVPSAISKYRFNMDGEAF
;
A
#
# COMPACT_ATOMS: atom_id res chain seq x y z
N ASP A 1 -22.70 1.41 80.70
CA ASP A 1 -23.50 2.26 79.79
C ASP A 1 -22.64 3.24 79.03
N MET A 2 -22.23 2.83 77.83
CA MET A 2 -21.37 3.58 76.92
C MET A 2 -22.13 4.28 75.78
N THR A 3 -23.44 4.53 75.92
CA THR A 3 -24.28 4.93 74.77
C THR A 3 -25.10 6.22 74.95
N SER A 4 -25.00 6.91 76.09
CA SER A 4 -25.80 8.13 76.34
C SER A 4 -24.98 9.43 76.38
N GLU A 5 -23.68 9.36 76.69
CA GLU A 5 -22.82 10.56 76.72
C GLU A 5 -22.32 10.96 75.32
N VAL A 6 -22.41 10.04 74.35
CA VAL A 6 -22.06 10.27 72.95
C VAL A 6 -23.14 11.08 72.20
N ALA A 7 -24.35 11.23 72.76
CA ALA A 7 -25.51 11.80 72.06
C ALA A 7 -25.82 13.27 72.39
N ARG A 8 -25.10 13.94 73.29
CA ARG A 8 -25.37 15.34 73.68
C ARG A 8 -24.27 16.36 73.38
N ALA A 9 -23.15 15.93 72.83
CA ALA A 9 -22.11 16.84 72.31
C ALA A 9 -22.20 17.03 70.78
N TYR A 10 -23.18 16.39 70.12
CA TYR A 10 -23.65 16.80 68.81
C TYR A 10 -24.67 17.93 69.00
N GLU A 11 -24.51 19.02 68.25
CA GLU A 11 -25.37 20.22 68.20
C GLU A 11 -25.15 21.33 69.24
N LYS A 12 -23.96 21.93 69.26
CA LYS A 12 -23.87 23.40 69.22
C LYS A 12 -22.45 23.88 68.91
N GLY A 13 -22.27 24.30 67.66
CA GLY A 13 -20.99 24.82 67.18
C GLY A 13 -20.92 24.74 65.67
N SER A 14 -21.93 25.28 65.00
CA SER A 14 -21.89 25.55 63.57
C SER A 14 -20.70 26.46 63.28
N THR A 15 -19.72 25.95 62.53
CA THR A 15 -19.17 26.57 61.32
C THR A 15 -18.10 25.61 60.82
N ARG A 16 -18.50 24.77 59.88
CA ARG A 16 -17.57 24.09 59.00
C ARG A 16 -16.99 25.18 58.11
N THR A 17 -15.89 25.80 58.54
CA THR A 17 -15.10 26.69 57.68
C THR A 17 -14.48 25.81 56.62
N THR A 18 -15.17 25.69 55.49
CA THR A 18 -14.55 25.33 54.23
C THR A 18 -13.54 26.42 53.93
N GLU A 19 -12.27 26.19 54.24
CA GLU A 19 -11.18 27.05 53.79
C GLU A 19 -11.04 26.87 52.27
N ASP A 20 -11.84 27.60 51.50
CA ASP A 20 -11.64 27.76 50.07
C ASP A 20 -10.42 28.65 49.83
N ASN A 21 -9.24 28.03 49.84
CA ASN A 21 -8.00 28.66 49.43
C ASN A 21 -7.92 28.70 47.90
N VAL A 22 -8.59 29.68 47.29
CA VAL A 22 -8.46 29.95 45.86
C VAL A 22 -7.15 30.71 45.60
N LYS A 23 -6.11 29.98 45.19
CA LYS A 23 -4.83 30.58 44.75
C LYS A 23 -4.86 30.85 43.24
N ASN A 24 -5.15 32.09 42.89
CA ASN A 24 -4.99 32.58 41.52
C ASN A 24 -3.54 33.05 41.32
N GLN A 25 -2.74 32.31 40.55
CA GLN A 25 -1.38 32.69 40.20
C GLN A 25 -1.24 32.78 38.68
N ILE A 26 -0.82 33.96 38.20
CA ILE A 26 -0.46 34.18 36.81
C ILE A 26 1.06 34.37 36.77
N MET A 27 1.75 33.61 35.93
CA MET A 27 3.20 33.73 35.71
C MET A 27 3.47 34.15 34.27
N LEU A 28 4.29 35.20 34.10
CA LEU A 28 4.82 35.64 32.82
C LEU A 28 6.34 35.49 32.85
N ASN A 29 6.88 34.72 31.92
CA ASN A 29 8.32 34.53 31.76
C ASN A 29 8.76 35.10 30.41
N TYR A 30 9.68 36.06 30.43
CA TYR A 30 10.30 36.61 29.24
C TYR A 30 11.82 36.46 29.36
N ARG A 31 12.45 35.87 28.35
CA ARG A 31 13.90 35.65 28.31
C ARG A 31 14.54 36.69 27.38
N ILE A 32 15.48 37.48 27.91
CA ILE A 32 16.15 38.55 27.17
C ILE A 32 17.44 38.06 26.50
N LEU A 33 18.14 37.11 27.12
CA LEU A 33 19.40 36.54 26.62
C LEU A 33 19.44 35.04 26.89
N ASP A 34 19.85 34.26 25.90
CA ASP A 34 19.94 32.80 26.00
C ASP A 34 21.12 32.17 25.25
N PHE A 35 22.12 32.99 24.89
CA PHE A 35 23.37 32.57 24.23
C PHE A 35 23.16 31.67 23.01
N GLY A 36 22.06 31.84 22.27
CA GLY A 36 21.78 31.11 21.04
C GLY A 36 21.18 29.72 21.24
N VAL A 37 20.81 29.32 22.47
CA VAL A 37 20.15 28.03 22.71
C VAL A 37 18.82 27.94 21.96
N ARG A 38 18.04 29.03 21.95
CA ARG A 38 16.78 29.06 21.20
C ARG A 38 17.01 29.05 19.70
N ASP A 39 18.02 29.75 19.22
CA ASP A 39 18.38 29.77 17.80
C ASP A 39 18.81 28.37 17.33
N GLN A 40 19.65 27.67 18.11
CA GLN A 40 20.02 26.29 17.84
C GLN A 40 18.80 25.35 17.79
N LEU A 41 17.86 25.50 18.72
CA LEU A 41 16.62 24.70 18.73
C LEU A 41 15.72 25.02 17.53
N ILE A 42 15.67 26.28 17.08
CA ILE A 42 14.94 26.68 15.88
C ILE A 42 15.62 26.09 14.65
N ASP A 43 16.95 26.14 14.57
CA ASP A 43 17.72 25.58 13.46
C ASP A 43 17.60 24.05 13.40
N GLU A 44 17.66 23.37 14.54
CA GLU A 44 17.40 21.93 14.65
C GLU A 44 15.99 21.60 14.16
N SER A 45 14.97 22.34 14.61
CA SER A 45 13.60 22.16 14.16
C SER A 45 13.42 22.43 12.66
N ASN A 46 14.08 23.45 12.11
CA ASN A 46 14.07 23.75 10.68
C ASN A 46 14.76 22.65 9.87
N ASN A 47 15.86 22.09 10.37
CA ASN A 47 16.57 20.97 9.74
C ASN A 47 15.72 19.69 9.77
N GLU A 48 15.06 19.41 10.89
CA GLU A 48 14.10 18.30 11.00
C GLU A 48 12.95 18.47 10.00
N TRP A 49 12.41 19.69 9.87
CA TRP A 49 11.33 19.98 8.94
C TRP A 49 11.77 19.82 7.48
N SER A 50 12.97 20.32 7.15
CA SER A 50 13.55 20.19 5.81
C SER A 50 13.84 18.71 5.47
N SER A 51 14.34 17.94 6.44
CA SER A 51 14.54 16.50 6.31
C SER A 51 13.22 15.75 6.10
N ALA A 52 12.18 16.10 6.87
CA ALA A 52 10.85 15.52 6.71
C ALA A 52 10.27 15.82 5.32
N ASN A 53 10.45 17.03 4.80
CA ASN A 53 10.03 17.40 3.45
C ASN A 53 10.78 16.61 2.37
N TYR A 54 12.10 16.45 2.53
CA TYR A 54 12.90 15.63 1.62
C TYR A 54 12.44 14.17 1.61
N ILE A 55 12.26 13.57 2.80
CA ILE A 55 11.76 12.19 2.95
C ILE A 55 10.38 12.04 2.32
N TYR A 56 9.52 13.05 2.44
CA TYR A 56 8.19 13.04 1.83
C TYR A 56 8.28 12.99 0.30
N LEU A 57 9.07 13.87 -0.31
CA LEU A 57 9.24 13.93 -1.77
C LEU A 57 9.89 12.66 -2.34
N ASP A 58 10.90 12.12 -1.64
CA ASP A 58 11.55 10.87 -2.03
C ASP A 58 10.56 9.69 -2.03
N ARG A 59 9.77 9.56 -0.95
CA ARG A 59 8.71 8.54 -0.86
C ARG A 59 7.62 8.71 -1.90
N GLU A 60 7.24 9.95 -2.20
CA GLU A 60 6.26 10.25 -3.24
C GLU A 60 6.75 9.73 -4.61
N SER A 61 8.01 10.03 -4.96
CA SER A 61 8.65 9.56 -6.18
C SER A 61 8.77 8.02 -6.20
N GLU A 62 9.17 7.41 -5.09
CA GLU A 62 9.28 5.95 -4.97
C GLU A 62 7.92 5.26 -5.23
N ILE A 63 6.84 5.77 -4.62
CA ILE A 63 5.49 5.24 -4.81
C ILE A 63 5.05 5.43 -6.26
N ALA A 64 5.25 6.61 -6.84
CA ALA A 64 4.91 6.88 -8.24
C ALA A 64 5.65 5.94 -9.21
N GLY A 65 6.93 5.69 -8.96
CA GLY A 65 7.75 4.74 -9.71
C GLY A 65 7.23 3.30 -9.59
N LYS A 66 6.92 2.84 -8.37
CA LYS A 66 6.36 1.50 -8.11
C LYS A 66 5.02 1.31 -8.82
N VAL A 67 4.10 2.27 -8.70
CA VAL A 67 2.79 2.22 -9.35
C VAL A 67 2.93 2.18 -10.86
N THR A 68 3.81 3.00 -11.44
CA THR A 68 4.05 3.02 -12.90
C THR A 68 4.62 1.70 -13.41
N LYS A 69 5.64 1.18 -12.74
CA LYS A 69 6.23 -0.12 -13.07
C LYS A 69 5.19 -1.23 -12.99
N SER A 70 4.38 -1.21 -11.94
CA SER A 70 3.33 -2.19 -11.70
C SER A 70 2.27 -2.16 -12.79
N PHE A 71 1.80 -0.97 -13.18
CA PHE A 71 0.89 -0.77 -14.30
C PHE A 71 1.44 -1.30 -15.64
N LEU A 72 2.71 -1.01 -15.95
CA LEU A 72 3.35 -1.51 -17.16
C LEU A 72 3.48 -3.04 -17.14
N THR A 73 3.81 -3.63 -15.99
CA THR A 73 3.88 -5.10 -15.82
C THR A 73 2.52 -5.75 -16.06
N VAL A 74 1.45 -5.19 -15.51
CA VAL A 74 0.07 -5.65 -15.74
C VAL A 74 -0.29 -5.66 -17.21
N ASN A 75 0.03 -4.60 -17.95
CA ASN A 75 -0.25 -4.53 -19.39
C ASN A 75 0.53 -5.58 -20.17
N LYS A 76 1.83 -5.76 -19.88
CA LYS A 76 2.65 -6.81 -20.51
C LYS A 76 2.13 -8.22 -20.22
N GLN A 77 1.67 -8.47 -18.99
CA GLN A 77 1.10 -9.76 -18.61
C GLN A 77 -0.24 -10.03 -19.32
N LYS A 78 -1.06 -9.00 -19.56
CA LYS A 78 -2.27 -9.12 -20.39
C LYS A 78 -1.96 -9.51 -21.82
N GLU A 79 -0.98 -8.85 -22.46
CA GLU A 79 -0.53 -9.23 -23.80
C GLU A 79 0.02 -10.67 -23.83
N LEU A 80 0.80 -11.05 -22.83
CA LEU A 80 1.32 -12.41 -22.70
C LEU A 80 0.19 -13.46 -22.56
N LEU A 81 -0.85 -13.15 -21.78
CA LEU A 81 -2.03 -14.03 -21.65
C LEU A 81 -2.75 -14.20 -22.99
N ASP A 82 -2.87 -13.13 -23.78
CA ASP A 82 -3.49 -13.20 -25.10
C ASP A 82 -2.67 -14.10 -26.06
N ILE A 83 -1.35 -13.95 -26.05
CA ILE A 83 -0.43 -14.82 -26.82
C ILE A 83 -0.58 -16.29 -26.40
N ILE A 84 -0.53 -16.58 -25.09
CA ILE A 84 -0.69 -17.95 -24.57
C ILE A 84 -2.04 -18.53 -24.96
N GLN A 85 -3.11 -17.71 -24.95
CA GLN A 85 -4.45 -18.15 -25.29
C GLN A 85 -4.59 -18.46 -26.79
N ASN A 86 -3.98 -17.65 -27.65
CA ASN A 86 -3.89 -17.91 -29.09
C ASN A 86 -3.09 -19.20 -29.38
N GLU A 87 -1.97 -19.40 -28.68
CA GLU A 87 -1.13 -20.58 -28.83
C GLU A 87 -1.83 -21.86 -28.34
N LEU A 88 -2.57 -21.80 -27.22
CA LEU A 88 -3.43 -22.89 -26.76
C LEU A 88 -4.50 -23.25 -27.79
N SER A 89 -5.14 -22.25 -28.41
CA SER A 89 -6.11 -22.50 -29.48
C SER A 89 -5.47 -23.23 -30.65
N TYR A 90 -4.29 -22.77 -31.09
CA TYR A 90 -3.54 -23.42 -32.17
C TYR A 90 -3.20 -24.88 -31.86
N TYR A 91 -2.70 -25.18 -30.65
CA TYR A 91 -2.38 -26.55 -30.27
C TYR A 91 -3.62 -27.44 -30.09
N HIS A 92 -4.76 -26.89 -29.65
CA HIS A 92 -6.02 -27.62 -29.61
C HIS A 92 -6.53 -27.99 -31.01
N ASP A 93 -6.46 -27.07 -31.96
CA ASP A 93 -6.82 -27.35 -33.36
C ASP A 93 -5.91 -28.44 -33.95
N ARG A 94 -4.60 -28.36 -33.67
CA ARG A 94 -3.64 -29.39 -34.09
C ARG A 94 -3.86 -30.74 -33.42
N LEU A 95 -4.23 -30.76 -32.14
CA LEU A 95 -4.55 -32.02 -31.45
C LEU A 95 -5.65 -32.77 -32.19
N HIS A 96 -6.69 -32.05 -32.64
CA HIS A 96 -7.80 -32.64 -33.39
C HIS A 96 -7.32 -33.26 -34.72
N ASP A 97 -6.49 -32.54 -35.48
CA ASP A 97 -5.89 -33.05 -36.73
C ASP A 97 -5.02 -34.30 -36.48
N PHE A 98 -4.19 -34.28 -35.44
CA PHE A 98 -3.31 -35.40 -35.10
C PHE A 98 -4.09 -36.62 -34.58
N GLU A 99 -5.18 -36.43 -33.85
CA GLU A 99 -6.07 -37.53 -33.46
C GLU A 99 -6.63 -38.27 -34.68
N TYR A 100 -6.96 -37.55 -35.76
CA TYR A 100 -7.37 -38.18 -37.02
C TYR A 100 -6.22 -38.92 -37.70
N LEU A 101 -5.02 -38.35 -37.73
CA LEU A 101 -3.85 -38.96 -38.36
C LEU A 101 -3.32 -40.20 -37.61
N VAL A 102 -3.43 -40.20 -36.28
CA VAL A 102 -3.12 -41.39 -35.47
C VAL A 102 -4.17 -42.48 -35.73
N LYS A 103 -5.45 -42.12 -35.82
CA LYS A 103 -6.52 -43.08 -36.18
C LYS A 103 -6.40 -43.63 -37.60
N SER A 104 -5.84 -42.86 -38.55
CA SER A 104 -5.56 -43.33 -39.91
C SER A 104 -4.26 -44.14 -40.05
N GLY A 105 -3.44 -44.20 -38.99
CA GLY A 105 -2.18 -44.93 -38.96
C GLY A 105 -0.99 -44.20 -39.61
N GLU A 106 -1.15 -42.94 -40.01
CA GLU A 106 -0.09 -42.10 -40.58
C GLU A 106 0.77 -41.40 -39.51
N SER A 107 0.31 -41.33 -38.26
CA SER A 107 1.01 -40.68 -37.16
C SER A 107 1.15 -41.58 -35.93
N THR A 108 2.15 -41.28 -35.09
CA THR A 108 2.49 -42.09 -33.91
C THR A 108 1.84 -41.51 -32.66
N GLU A 109 1.37 -42.36 -31.73
CA GLU A 109 0.87 -41.93 -30.40
C GLU A 109 1.87 -41.04 -29.64
N SER A 110 3.16 -41.14 -29.94
CA SER A 110 4.21 -40.29 -29.37
C SER A 110 4.02 -38.81 -29.73
N ASP A 111 3.58 -38.49 -30.94
CA ASP A 111 3.41 -37.11 -31.39
C ASP A 111 2.17 -36.46 -30.76
N LEU A 112 1.11 -37.25 -30.57
CA LEU A 112 -0.06 -36.83 -29.79
C LEU A 112 0.31 -36.51 -28.33
N LYS A 113 1.15 -37.34 -27.70
CA LYS A 113 1.66 -37.08 -26.34
C LYS A 113 2.53 -35.82 -26.26
N LYS A 114 3.30 -35.49 -27.31
CA LYS A 114 4.08 -34.23 -27.34
C LYS A 114 3.16 -33.01 -27.37
N ILE A 115 2.11 -33.05 -28.19
CA ILE A 115 1.13 -31.94 -28.27
C ILE A 115 0.40 -31.79 -26.93
N GLN A 116 -0.03 -32.90 -26.33
CA GLN A 116 -0.65 -32.86 -25.00
C GLN A 116 0.29 -32.25 -23.95
N ALA A 117 1.57 -32.64 -23.95
CA ALA A 117 2.57 -32.05 -23.05
C ALA A 117 2.78 -30.55 -23.30
N SER A 118 2.71 -30.09 -24.55
CA SER A 118 2.76 -28.66 -24.89
C SER A 118 1.54 -27.90 -24.38
N ILE A 119 0.33 -28.45 -24.53
CA ILE A 119 -0.91 -27.88 -23.98
C ILE A 119 -0.82 -27.78 -22.45
N ASP A 120 -0.39 -28.86 -21.78
CA ASP A 120 -0.24 -28.88 -20.32
C ASP A 120 0.79 -27.84 -19.86
N SER A 121 1.91 -27.71 -20.56
CA SER A 121 2.92 -26.67 -20.29
C SER A 121 2.37 -25.26 -20.44
N LEU A 122 1.63 -24.99 -21.52
CA LEU A 122 1.00 -23.68 -21.76
C LEU A 122 -0.07 -23.35 -20.72
N ASN A 123 -0.83 -24.35 -20.25
CA ASN A 123 -1.78 -24.17 -19.16
C ASN A 123 -1.09 -23.82 -17.84
N VAL A 124 0.04 -24.46 -17.50
CA VAL A 124 0.86 -24.08 -16.34
C VAL A 124 1.39 -22.66 -16.48
N GLN A 125 1.88 -22.28 -17.66
CA GLN A 125 2.33 -20.91 -17.93
C GLN A 125 1.19 -19.91 -17.76
N LYS A 126 0.00 -20.21 -18.27
CA LYS A 126 -1.21 -19.39 -18.10
C LYS A 126 -1.56 -19.19 -16.62
N ILE A 127 -1.52 -20.24 -15.81
CA ILE A 127 -1.78 -20.15 -14.36
C ILE A 127 -0.76 -19.22 -13.71
N ASN A 128 0.53 -19.45 -13.96
CA ASN A 128 1.61 -18.63 -13.38
C ASN A 128 1.50 -17.15 -13.77
N VAL A 129 1.12 -16.84 -15.02
CA VAL A 129 0.94 -15.45 -15.46
C VAL A 129 -0.29 -14.83 -14.81
N ASN A 130 -1.37 -15.58 -14.61
CA ASN A 130 -2.56 -15.10 -13.88
C ASN A 130 -2.27 -14.81 -12.41
N GLU A 131 -1.51 -15.67 -11.73
CA GLU A 131 -1.10 -15.45 -10.33
C GLU A 131 -0.26 -14.17 -10.22
N LYS A 132 0.76 -14.03 -11.08
CA LYS A 132 1.58 -12.81 -11.12
C LYS A 132 0.77 -11.56 -11.43
N LEU A 133 -0.26 -11.68 -12.26
CA LEU A 133 -1.17 -10.59 -12.56
C LEU A 133 -2.01 -10.20 -11.35
N ASP A 134 -2.54 -11.17 -10.61
CA ASP A 134 -3.32 -10.89 -9.41
C ASP A 134 -2.46 -10.28 -8.29
N ASP A 135 -1.22 -10.73 -8.14
CA ASP A 135 -0.25 -10.13 -7.20
C ASP A 135 0.05 -8.67 -7.55
N GLU A 136 0.27 -8.38 -8.83
CA GLU A 136 0.57 -7.03 -9.31
C GLU A 136 -0.65 -6.10 -9.19
N LEU A 137 -1.87 -6.63 -9.41
CA LEU A 137 -3.12 -5.89 -9.19
C LEU A 137 -3.35 -5.60 -7.70
N ASN A 138 -3.08 -6.55 -6.81
CA ASN A 138 -3.15 -6.34 -5.38
C ASN A 138 -2.15 -5.26 -4.93
N THR A 139 -0.94 -5.28 -5.49
CA THR A 139 0.08 -4.24 -5.26
C THR A 139 -0.41 -2.86 -5.70
N LEU A 140 -0.99 -2.75 -6.90
CA LEU A 140 -1.63 -1.51 -7.37
C LEU A 140 -2.74 -1.03 -6.44
N ASN A 141 -3.61 -1.94 -5.98
CA ASN A 141 -4.72 -1.61 -5.09
C ASN A 141 -4.22 -1.06 -3.75
N ILE A 142 -3.13 -1.60 -3.21
CA ILE A 142 -2.52 -1.11 -1.97
C ILE A 142 -1.96 0.30 -2.15
N TYR A 143 -1.25 0.57 -3.24
CA TYR A 143 -0.60 1.87 -3.44
C TYR A 143 -1.53 2.97 -3.93
N THR A 144 -2.56 2.64 -4.69
CA THR A 144 -3.51 3.61 -5.23
C THR A 144 -4.73 3.79 -4.32
N ASN A 145 -4.97 2.86 -3.40
CA ASN A 145 -6.19 2.76 -2.60
C ASN A 145 -7.49 2.70 -3.45
N ASP A 146 -7.35 2.39 -4.74
CA ASP A 146 -8.44 2.20 -5.69
C ASP A 146 -8.74 0.70 -5.85
N ARG A 147 -9.97 0.36 -6.27
CA ARG A 147 -10.34 -1.00 -6.67
C ARG A 147 -10.06 -1.20 -8.16
N ILE A 148 -8.80 -1.41 -8.50
CA ILE A 148 -8.35 -1.71 -9.86
C ILE A 148 -8.54 -3.21 -10.11
N SER A 149 -9.29 -3.54 -11.16
CA SER A 149 -9.56 -4.90 -11.60
C SER A 149 -9.08 -5.11 -13.03
N ARG A 150 -8.93 -6.38 -13.46
CA ARG A 150 -8.48 -6.75 -14.81
C ARG A 150 -9.26 -6.02 -15.92
N ASN A 151 -10.55 -5.71 -15.70
CA ASN A 151 -11.44 -5.09 -16.68
C ASN A 151 -11.52 -3.56 -16.56
N ASN A 152 -11.06 -2.97 -15.44
CA ASN A 152 -11.16 -1.53 -15.16
C ASN A 152 -9.84 -0.77 -15.33
N LEU A 153 -8.82 -1.39 -15.93
CA LEU A 153 -7.52 -0.78 -16.27
C LEU A 153 -7.59 0.14 -17.49
N THR A 154 -8.67 0.89 -17.65
CA THR A 154 -8.92 1.72 -18.84
C THR A 154 -8.21 3.07 -18.79
N SER A 155 -7.63 3.45 -17.66
CA SER A 155 -6.78 4.63 -17.56
C SER A 155 -5.81 4.49 -16.41
N VAL A 156 -4.57 4.93 -16.64
CA VAL A 156 -3.63 5.40 -15.62
C VAL A 156 -4.44 5.95 -14.43
N PRO A 157 -4.38 5.33 -13.24
CA PRO A 157 -5.12 5.81 -12.08
C PRO A 157 -4.94 7.31 -11.97
N SER A 158 -6.01 8.07 -11.76
CA SER A 158 -5.91 9.52 -11.59
C SER A 158 -4.94 9.90 -10.46
N ALA A 159 -4.62 8.96 -9.56
CA ALA A 159 -3.50 9.02 -8.63
C ALA A 159 -2.14 9.26 -9.31
N ILE A 160 -1.82 8.58 -10.41
CA ILE A 160 -0.58 8.79 -11.18
C ILE A 160 -0.53 10.17 -11.83
N SER A 161 -1.66 10.72 -12.29
CA SER A 161 -1.70 12.09 -12.83
C SER A 161 -1.47 13.19 -11.79
N LYS A 162 -1.59 12.87 -10.49
CA LYS A 162 -1.30 13.80 -9.38
C LYS A 162 0.19 13.83 -9.05
N TYR A 163 0.91 12.74 -9.29
CA TYR A 163 2.34 12.67 -9.06
C TYR A 163 3.06 13.37 -10.22
N ARG A 164 3.59 14.58 -9.94
CA ARG A 164 4.49 15.25 -10.89
C ARG A 164 5.78 14.44 -10.93
N PHE A 165 5.95 13.61 -11.94
CA PHE A 165 7.27 13.10 -12.28
C PHE A 165 8.13 14.31 -12.63
N ASN A 166 8.99 14.73 -11.70
CA ASN A 166 10.03 15.70 -11.99
C ASN A 166 11.02 14.99 -12.93
N MET A 167 10.74 15.06 -14.23
CA MET A 167 11.63 14.52 -15.28
C MET A 167 12.81 15.45 -15.56
N ASP A 168 12.90 16.57 -14.85
CA ASP A 168 14.02 17.49 -14.92
C ASP A 168 15.14 16.96 -14.03
N GLY A 169 16.11 16.34 -14.67
CA GLY A 169 17.32 15.82 -14.05
C GLY A 169 18.20 16.92 -13.49
N GLU A 170 17.85 17.44 -12.31
CA GLU A 170 18.81 18.11 -11.44
C GLU A 170 19.00 17.26 -10.18
N ALA A 171 20.06 16.46 -10.22
CA ALA A 171 20.66 15.88 -9.03
C ALA A 171 21.18 17.03 -8.16
N PHE A 172 20.73 17.07 -6.91
CA PHE A 172 21.41 17.77 -5.81
C PHE A 172 22.08 16.74 -4.91
#